data_AF-L8JQV2-F1
#
_entry.id   AF-L8JQV2-F1
#
_cell.length_a   1.000
_cell.length_b   1.000
_cell.length_c   1.000
_cell.angle_alpha   90.00
_cell.angle_beta   90.00
_cell.angle_gamma   90.00
#
_symmetry.space_group_name_H-M   'P 1'
#
loop_
_entity.id
_entity.type
_entity.pdbx_description
1 polymer ?
#
loop_
_entity_poly.entity_id
_entity_poly.type
_entity_poly.pdbx_seq_one_letter_code
_entity_poly.pdbx_strand_id
1 'polypeptide(L)'
;MSLENLSKQLAFIKEIDKLKYIQRKTRLFNSDRNENDAEHSWHLAVMALVLVEHSNEKIDLLRVLKMVLIHDIVEIDAGDTFLYDAKRDAGNEEAEREAARRIFGMLPKEQAEELIAIWEEFEEGKPKKLNLLIPLTGSNQCCKTIPTREVPGPSIMCLVKK
;
A
#
# COMPACT_ATOMS: atom_id res chain seq x y z
N MET A 1 -10.93 10.45 -25.84
CA MET A 1 -10.01 9.41 -25.34
C MET A 1 -9.17 8.93 -26.52
N SER A 2 -7.86 9.19 -26.53
CA SER A 2 -6.99 8.79 -27.65
C SER A 2 -6.63 7.30 -27.55
N LEU A 3 -6.46 6.64 -28.69
CA LEU A 3 -5.98 5.25 -28.75
C LEU A 3 -4.61 5.09 -28.08
N GLU A 4 -3.76 6.12 -28.14
CA GLU A 4 -2.47 6.15 -27.46
C GLU A 4 -2.62 6.07 -25.93
N ASN A 5 -3.56 6.84 -25.35
CA ASN A 5 -3.79 6.82 -23.91
C ASN A 5 -4.31 5.46 -23.44
N LEU A 6 -5.22 4.85 -24.20
CA LEU A 6 -5.74 3.52 -23.88
C LEU A 6 -4.63 2.46 -23.93
N SER A 7 -3.76 2.49 -24.94
CA SER A 7 -2.62 1.56 -25.03
C SER A 7 -1.66 1.68 -23.84
N LYS A 8 -1.36 2.91 -23.39
CA LYS A 8 -0.56 3.18 -22.18
C LYS A 8 -1.22 2.60 -20.92
N GLN A 9 -2.52 2.81 -20.76
CA GLN A 9 -3.29 2.27 -19.64
C GLN A 9 -3.30 0.73 -19.64
N LEU A 10 -3.51 0.10 -20.79
CA LEU A 10 -3.47 -1.37 -20.89
C LEU A 10 -2.07 -1.94 -20.60
N ALA A 11 -1.01 -1.25 -21.04
CA ALA A 11 0.35 -1.62 -20.71
C ALA A 11 0.62 -1.55 -19.20
N PHE A 12 0.16 -0.49 -18.53
CA PHE A 12 0.23 -0.37 -17.07
C PHE A 12 -0.55 -1.48 -16.37
N ILE A 13 -1.80 -1.76 -16.78
CA ILE A 13 -2.64 -2.82 -16.20
C ILE A 13 -1.95 -4.20 -16.31
N LYS A 14 -1.28 -4.46 -17.44
CA LYS A 14 -0.50 -5.68 -17.63
C LYS A 14 0.75 -5.71 -16.73
N GLU A 15 1.43 -4.58 -16.56
CA GLU A 15 2.65 -4.50 -15.75
C GLU A 15 2.37 -4.79 -14.28
N ILE A 16 1.31 -4.24 -13.71
CA ILE A 16 0.98 -4.39 -12.28
C ILE A 16 0.55 -5.82 -11.89
N ASP A 17 0.28 -6.70 -12.87
CA ASP A 17 0.03 -8.13 -12.61
C ASP A 17 1.23 -8.79 -11.91
N LYS A 18 2.44 -8.27 -12.13
CA LYS A 18 3.68 -8.72 -11.49
C LYS A 18 3.63 -8.61 -9.96
N LEU A 19 2.83 -7.70 -9.41
CA LEU A 19 2.69 -7.52 -7.96
C LEU A 19 2.24 -8.80 -7.25
N LYS A 20 1.50 -9.67 -7.94
CA LYS A 20 1.03 -10.96 -7.40
C LYS A 20 2.17 -11.94 -7.10
N TYR A 21 3.35 -11.72 -7.66
CA TYR A 21 4.53 -12.57 -7.47
C TYR A 21 5.42 -12.11 -6.33
N ILE A 22 5.25 -10.89 -5.82
CA ILE A 22 6.04 -10.38 -4.71
C ILE A 22 5.46 -10.94 -3.40
N GLN A 23 6.26 -11.77 -2.72
CA GLN A 23 5.84 -12.47 -1.50
C GLN A 23 6.31 -11.71 -0.26
N ARG A 24 5.39 -11.47 0.66
CA ARG A 24 5.62 -10.89 1.97
C ARG A 24 6.10 -11.93 2.94
N LYS A 25 6.77 -11.52 4.03
CA LYS A 25 7.05 -12.42 5.16
C LYS A 25 5.79 -12.80 5.97
N THR A 26 4.71 -12.02 5.88
CA THR A 26 3.43 -12.33 6.54
C THR A 26 2.83 -13.60 5.98
N ARG A 27 2.27 -14.48 6.82
CA ARG A 27 1.48 -15.63 6.39
C ARG A 27 -0.01 -15.33 6.39
N LEU A 28 -0.79 -16.06 5.60
CA LEU A 28 -2.25 -15.99 5.72
C LEU A 28 -2.71 -16.57 7.06
N PHE A 29 -3.91 -16.20 7.49
CA PHE A 29 -4.54 -16.81 8.64
C PHE A 29 -4.67 -18.33 8.44
N ASN A 30 -4.24 -19.10 9.43
CA ASN A 30 -4.33 -20.56 9.44
C ASN A 30 -3.69 -21.23 8.20
N SER A 31 -2.60 -20.67 7.69
CA SER A 31 -1.90 -21.19 6.51
C SER A 31 -0.39 -21.09 6.66
N ASP A 32 0.34 -22.00 6.03
CA ASP A 32 1.79 -21.92 5.85
C ASP A 32 2.18 -21.09 4.61
N ARG A 33 1.21 -20.64 3.82
CA ARG A 33 1.46 -19.80 2.65
C ARG A 33 1.70 -18.34 3.05
N ASN A 34 2.74 -17.76 2.48
CA ASN A 34 3.02 -16.34 2.55
C ASN A 34 1.96 -15.51 1.78
N GLU A 35 1.64 -14.34 2.32
CA GLU A 35 0.84 -13.32 1.67
C GLU A 35 1.67 -12.66 0.54
N ASN A 36 1.06 -12.27 -0.58
CA ASN A 36 1.65 -11.42 -1.62
C ASN A 36 1.11 -9.98 -1.52
N ASP A 37 1.77 -9.03 -2.18
CA ASP A 37 1.41 -7.60 -2.02
C ASP A 37 0.07 -7.23 -2.67
N ALA A 38 -0.33 -7.94 -3.72
CA ALA A 38 -1.63 -7.70 -4.35
C ALA A 38 -2.78 -8.13 -3.42
N GLU A 39 -2.67 -9.29 -2.77
CA GLU A 39 -3.67 -9.73 -1.79
C GLU A 39 -3.63 -8.90 -0.49
N HIS A 40 -2.46 -8.40 -0.10
CA HIS A 40 -2.33 -7.46 0.99
C HIS A 40 -3.10 -6.16 0.71
N SER A 41 -2.81 -5.53 -0.42
CA SER A 41 -3.45 -4.27 -0.86
C SER A 41 -4.96 -4.43 -1.01
N TRP A 42 -5.42 -5.56 -1.56
CA TRP A 42 -6.85 -5.89 -1.61
C TRP A 42 -7.46 -5.97 -0.21
N HIS A 43 -6.82 -6.67 0.72
CA HIS A 43 -7.35 -6.83 2.07
C HIS A 43 -7.42 -5.48 2.80
N LEU A 44 -6.40 -4.62 2.66
CA LEU A 44 -6.42 -3.25 3.18
C LEU A 44 -7.56 -2.40 2.60
N ALA A 45 -7.80 -2.50 1.28
CA ALA A 45 -8.89 -1.78 0.63
C ALA A 45 -10.26 -2.22 1.19
N VAL A 46 -10.47 -3.52 1.39
CA VAL A 46 -11.70 -4.05 2.00
C VAL A 46 -11.83 -3.59 3.46
N MET A 47 -10.74 -3.60 4.23
CA MET A 47 -10.74 -3.09 5.60
C MET A 47 -11.12 -1.60 5.64
N ALA A 48 -10.59 -0.78 4.73
CA ALA A 48 -10.96 0.64 4.63
C ALA A 48 -12.46 0.82 4.33
N LEU A 49 -13.04 0.03 3.44
CA LEU A 49 -14.48 0.06 3.15
C LEU A 49 -15.34 -0.27 4.37
N VAL A 50 -14.97 -1.33 5.11
CA VAL A 50 -15.78 -1.87 6.21
C VAL A 50 -15.66 -1.01 7.47
N LEU A 51 -14.49 -0.43 7.72
CA LEU A 51 -14.18 0.21 9.00
C LEU A 51 -14.23 1.74 8.96
N VAL A 52 -14.55 2.35 7.80
CA VAL A 52 -14.64 3.81 7.62
C VAL A 52 -15.60 4.47 8.63
N GLU A 53 -16.66 3.77 9.04
CA GLU A 53 -17.65 4.29 10.00
C GLU A 53 -17.07 4.50 11.41
N HIS A 54 -15.96 3.83 11.73
CA HIS A 54 -15.27 3.98 13.02
C HIS A 54 -14.27 5.14 13.03
N SER A 55 -14.19 5.91 11.95
CA SER A 55 -13.32 7.08 11.88
C SER A 55 -13.85 8.22 12.75
N ASN A 56 -12.94 8.84 13.50
CA ASN A 56 -13.22 10.08 14.25
C ASN A 56 -13.39 11.31 13.35
N GLU A 57 -13.10 11.17 12.06
CA GLU A 57 -13.15 12.25 11.08
C GLU A 57 -13.79 11.83 9.76
N LYS A 58 -14.20 12.82 8.96
CA LYS A 58 -14.71 12.57 7.62
C LYS A 58 -13.57 12.15 6.69
N ILE A 59 -13.62 10.90 6.24
CA ILE A 59 -12.63 10.32 5.33
C ILE A 59 -13.08 10.47 3.88
N ASP A 60 -12.16 10.88 3.01
CA ASP A 60 -12.29 10.69 1.56
C ASP A 60 -11.93 9.24 1.22
N LEU A 61 -12.94 8.36 1.23
CA LEU A 61 -12.76 6.93 1.03
C LEU A 61 -12.20 6.61 -0.36
N LEU A 62 -12.54 7.37 -1.40
CA LEU A 62 -12.02 7.13 -2.74
C LEU A 62 -10.52 7.40 -2.79
N ARG A 63 -10.05 8.48 -2.13
CA ARG A 63 -8.61 8.76 -2.01
C ARG A 63 -7.89 7.66 -1.24
N VAL A 64 -8.44 7.22 -0.11
CA VAL A 64 -7.88 6.10 0.68
C VAL A 64 -7.74 4.84 -0.17
N LEU A 65 -8.79 4.47 -0.89
CA LEU A 65 -8.80 3.26 -1.73
C LEU A 65 -7.74 3.34 -2.82
N LYS A 66 -7.63 4.48 -3.51
CA LYS A 66 -6.56 4.70 -4.50
C LYS A 66 -5.19 4.46 -3.88
N MET A 67 -4.94 5.06 -2.71
CA MET A 67 -3.66 4.95 -2.01
C MET A 67 -3.31 3.51 -1.63
N VAL A 68 -4.19 2.81 -0.91
CA VAL A 68 -3.89 1.44 -0.44
C VAL A 68 -3.82 0.44 -1.59
N LEU A 69 -4.49 0.68 -2.72
CA LEU A 69 -4.39 -0.19 -3.89
C LEU A 69 -3.07 -0.03 -4.65
N ILE A 70 -2.42 1.13 -4.57
CA ILE A 70 -1.20 1.40 -5.33
C ILE A 70 0.08 1.42 -4.50
N HIS A 71 0.00 1.48 -3.16
CA HIS A 71 1.14 1.77 -2.29
C HIS A 71 2.34 0.82 -2.53
N ASP A 72 2.08 -0.48 -2.65
CA ASP A 72 3.12 -1.49 -2.85
C ASP A 72 3.45 -1.75 -4.34
N ILE A 73 2.88 -1.03 -5.31
CA ILE A 73 3.17 -1.27 -6.76
C ILE A 73 4.66 -1.10 -7.07
N VAL A 74 5.35 -0.21 -6.36
CA VAL A 74 6.80 0.03 -6.51
C VAL A 74 7.65 -1.20 -6.18
N GLU A 75 7.12 -2.13 -5.39
CA GLU A 75 7.82 -3.36 -4.98
C GLU A 75 7.97 -4.36 -6.13
N ILE A 76 7.29 -4.14 -7.27
CA ILE A 76 7.54 -4.90 -8.51
C ILE A 76 9.01 -4.81 -8.93
N ASP A 77 9.64 -3.66 -8.71
CA ASP A 77 11.07 -3.44 -9.03
C ASP A 77 11.95 -3.37 -7.80
N ALA A 78 11.48 -2.70 -6.74
CA ALA A 78 12.25 -2.53 -5.51
C ALA A 78 12.33 -3.81 -4.66
N GLY A 79 11.37 -4.72 -4.82
CA GLY A 79 11.17 -5.89 -3.96
C GLY A 79 10.49 -5.55 -2.63
N ASP A 80 10.00 -6.58 -1.92
CA ASP A 80 9.45 -6.44 -0.56
C ASP A 80 10.60 -6.29 0.46
N THR A 81 10.74 -5.09 1.03
CA THR A 81 11.64 -4.84 2.17
C THR A 81 10.85 -4.95 3.47
N PHE A 82 11.23 -5.91 4.32
CA PHE A 82 10.53 -6.17 5.57
C PHE A 82 10.76 -5.08 6.63
N LEU A 83 9.73 -4.75 7.42
CA LEU A 83 9.71 -3.65 8.40
C LEU A 83 10.83 -3.67 9.45
N TYR A 84 11.33 -4.86 9.80
CA TYR A 84 12.41 -5.04 10.76
C TYR A 84 13.76 -5.36 10.11
N ASP A 85 13.88 -5.22 8.79
CA ASP A 85 15.14 -5.43 8.11
C ASP A 85 16.06 -4.23 8.39
N ALA A 86 17.20 -4.50 9.02
CA ALA A 86 18.20 -3.49 9.38
C ALA A 86 18.84 -2.79 8.16
N LYS A 87 18.48 -3.22 6.94
CA LYS A 87 18.95 -2.72 5.65
C LYS A 87 18.03 -1.70 4.98
N ARG A 88 17.01 -1.20 5.69
CA ARG A 88 16.21 -0.08 5.16
C ARG A 88 17.01 1.23 5.23
N ASP A 89 18.01 1.32 4.36
CA ASP A 89 18.84 2.49 4.17
C ASP A 89 18.29 3.36 3.04
N ALA A 90 18.86 4.56 2.87
CA ALA A 90 18.51 5.52 1.83
C ALA A 90 18.49 4.95 0.39
N GLY A 91 19.19 3.84 0.15
CA GLY A 91 19.19 3.14 -1.15
C GLY A 91 17.84 2.49 -1.50
N ASN A 92 17.05 2.06 -0.50
CA ASN A 92 15.74 1.48 -0.75
C ASN A 92 14.72 2.56 -1.16
N GLU A 93 14.80 3.75 -0.56
CA GLU A 93 13.92 4.87 -0.91
C GLU A 93 14.16 5.38 -2.34
N GLU A 94 15.42 5.41 -2.80
CA GLU A 94 15.71 5.78 -4.19
C GLU A 94 15.20 4.71 -5.16
N ALA A 95 15.39 3.42 -4.83
CA ALA A 95 14.88 2.33 -5.66
C ALA A 95 13.35 2.36 -5.78
N GLU A 96 12.64 2.63 -4.68
CA GLU A 96 11.18 2.81 -4.67
C GLU A 96 10.74 4.02 -5.52
N ARG A 97 11.46 5.16 -5.44
CA ARG A 97 11.18 6.34 -6.29
C ARG A 97 11.47 6.08 -7.76
N GLU A 98 12.53 5.35 -8.09
CA GLU A 98 12.84 4.94 -9.47
C GLU A 98 11.74 4.02 -10.02
N ALA A 99 11.30 3.05 -9.22
CA ALA A 99 10.19 2.16 -9.55
C ALA A 99 8.89 2.94 -9.77
N ALA A 100 8.56 3.89 -8.88
CA ALA A 100 7.38 4.75 -9.02
C ALA A 100 7.41 5.53 -10.34
N ARG A 101 8.54 6.19 -10.63
CA ARG A 101 8.73 6.95 -11.88
C ARG A 101 8.59 6.07 -13.11
N ARG A 102 9.14 4.85 -13.09
CA ARG A 102 9.06 3.91 -14.21
C ARG A 102 7.64 3.38 -14.41
N ILE A 103 7.05 2.82 -13.37
CA ILE A 103 5.80 2.06 -13.44
C ILE A 103 4.62 3.01 -13.64
N PHE A 104 4.46 4.04 -12.79
CA PHE A 104 3.39 5.02 -12.97
C PHE A 104 3.61 5.89 -14.22
N GLY A 105 4.86 6.13 -14.61
CA GLY A 105 5.21 6.83 -15.85
C GLY A 105 4.77 6.13 -17.14
N MET A 106 4.32 4.87 -17.07
CA MET A 106 3.68 4.18 -18.20
C MET A 106 2.31 4.77 -18.55
N LEU A 107 1.64 5.42 -17.59
CA LEU A 107 0.33 6.02 -17.78
C LEU A 107 0.39 7.34 -18.57
N PRO A 108 -0.74 7.82 -19.11
CA PRO A 108 -0.88 9.20 -19.55
C PRO A 108 -0.46 10.19 -18.45
N LYS A 109 0.17 11.30 -18.84
CA LYS A 109 0.82 12.26 -17.94
C LYS A 109 0.00 12.63 -16.71
N GLU A 110 -1.26 13.02 -16.88
CA GLU A 110 -2.14 13.44 -15.79
C GLU A 110 -2.41 12.31 -14.77
N GLN A 111 -2.60 11.07 -15.25
CA GLN A 111 -2.80 9.92 -14.38
C GLN A 111 -1.50 9.52 -13.67
N ALA A 112 -0.37 9.58 -14.37
CA ALA A 112 0.93 9.31 -13.78
C ALA A 112 1.23 10.28 -12.63
N GLU A 113 1.04 11.59 -12.87
CA GLU A 113 1.25 12.64 -11.87
C GLU A 113 0.31 12.48 -10.66
N GLU A 114 -0.97 12.14 -10.88
CA GLU A 114 -1.91 11.88 -9.80
C GLU A 114 -1.47 10.70 -8.92
N LEU A 115 -1.14 9.55 -9.53
CA LEU A 115 -0.80 8.34 -8.77
C LEU A 115 0.55 8.47 -8.07
N ILE A 116 1.54 9.12 -8.69
CA ILE A 116 2.82 9.42 -8.03
C ILE A 116 2.59 10.31 -6.82
N ALA A 117 1.78 11.38 -6.93
CA ALA A 117 1.51 12.26 -5.80
C ALA A 117 0.79 11.55 -4.64
N ILE A 118 -0.12 10.60 -4.94
CA ILE A 118 -0.78 9.78 -3.92
C ILE A 118 0.23 8.83 -3.25
N TRP A 119 1.10 8.20 -4.04
CA TRP A 119 2.14 7.32 -3.53
C TRP A 119 3.17 8.08 -2.68
N GLU A 120 3.63 9.25 -3.12
CA GLU A 120 4.53 10.11 -2.33
C GLU A 120 3.87 10.58 -1.02
N GLU A 121 2.57 10.90 -1.02
CA GLU A 121 1.85 11.24 0.21
C GLU A 121 1.88 10.08 1.22
N PHE A 122 1.74 8.84 0.73
CA PHE A 122 1.86 7.64 1.56
C PHE A 122 3.28 7.50 2.13
N GLU A 123 4.30 7.63 1.27
CA GLU A 123 5.71 7.51 1.66
C GLU A 123 6.18 8.54 2.68
N GLU A 124 5.71 9.79 2.55
CA GLU A 124 6.08 10.86 3.48
C GLU A 124 5.53 10.64 4.90
N GLY A 125 4.63 9.66 5.10
CA GLY A 125 4.01 9.41 6.40
C GLY A 125 3.30 10.65 6.94
N LYS A 126 2.90 11.58 6.07
CA LYS A 126 2.20 12.81 6.42
C LYS A 126 0.70 12.59 6.26
N PRO A 127 -0.03 12.18 7.32
CA PRO A 127 -1.48 12.27 7.36
C PRO A 127 -1.87 13.74 7.57
N LYS A 128 -1.57 14.64 6.63
CA LYS A 128 -2.22 15.97 6.64
C LYS A 128 -3.65 15.89 6.10
N LYS A 129 -3.99 14.83 5.37
CA LYS A 129 -5.32 14.57 4.78
C LYS A 129 -5.77 13.11 4.86
N LEU A 130 -4.89 12.19 5.24
CA LEU A 130 -5.20 10.78 5.41
C LEU A 130 -5.46 10.47 6.89
N ASN A 131 -6.54 11.01 7.43
CA ASN A 131 -7.01 10.63 8.76
C ASN A 131 -7.76 9.30 8.67
N LEU A 132 -7.03 8.24 8.31
CA LEU A 132 -7.49 6.86 8.48
C LEU A 132 -7.42 6.50 9.98
N LEU A 133 -8.15 7.24 10.80
CA LEU A 133 -8.25 7.02 12.24
C LEU A 133 -9.21 5.86 12.49
N ILE A 134 -8.85 4.68 12.01
CA ILE A 134 -9.55 3.45 12.34
C ILE A 134 -8.70 2.80 13.44
N PRO A 135 -9.13 2.80 14.71
CA PRO A 135 -8.37 2.16 15.78
C PRO A 135 -8.44 0.64 15.58
N LEU A 136 -7.46 0.06 14.88
CA LEU A 136 -7.17 -1.36 14.94
C LEU A 136 -5.84 -1.54 15.66
N THR A 137 -5.88 -2.30 16.75
CA THR A 137 -4.70 -2.66 17.53
C THR A 137 -3.70 -3.42 16.66
N GLY A 138 -2.49 -2.89 16.54
CA GLY A 138 -1.34 -3.60 15.99
C GLY A 138 -1.29 -3.60 14.47
N SER A 139 -0.08 -3.38 13.93
CA SER A 139 0.26 -3.44 12.51
C SER A 139 -0.53 -4.49 11.73
N ASN A 140 -0.87 -4.21 10.47
CA ASN A 140 -1.47 -5.25 9.61
C ASN A 140 -0.55 -6.48 9.42
N GLN A 141 0.71 -6.39 9.87
CA GLN A 141 1.62 -7.52 10.08
C GLN A 141 1.47 -8.21 11.47
N CYS A 142 1.12 -7.48 12.54
CA CYS A 142 0.83 -7.95 13.90
C CYS A 142 -0.41 -8.84 13.98
N CYS A 143 -1.48 -8.53 13.24
CA CYS A 143 -2.73 -9.29 13.37
C CYS A 143 -2.56 -10.77 12.99
N LYS A 144 -1.55 -11.12 12.17
CA LYS A 144 -1.28 -12.50 11.74
C LYS A 144 -0.08 -13.14 12.45
N THR A 145 0.60 -12.44 13.36
CA THR A 145 1.85 -12.92 14.00
C THR A 145 1.83 -12.94 15.53
N ILE A 146 0.78 -12.43 16.19
CA ILE A 146 0.71 -12.38 17.66
C ILE A 146 -0.39 -13.32 18.21
N PRO A 147 -0.09 -14.25 19.14
CA PRO A 147 -1.13 -14.95 19.88
C PRO A 147 -1.87 -13.94 20.77
N THR A 148 -3.20 -13.90 20.62
CA THR A 148 -4.11 -12.97 21.28
C THR A 148 -3.87 -12.88 22.80
N ARG A 149 -3.10 -11.89 23.27
CA ARG A 149 -3.09 -11.43 24.67
C ARG A 149 -2.57 -9.99 24.76
N GLU A 150 -3.47 -9.13 25.26
CA GLU A 150 -3.24 -7.84 25.95
C GLU A 150 -2.56 -6.71 25.16
N VAL A 151 -3.36 -5.72 24.74
CA VAL A 151 -2.87 -4.35 24.46
C VAL A 151 -3.88 -3.32 24.99
N PRO A 152 -3.48 -2.35 25.85
CA PRO A 152 -4.36 -1.29 26.34
C PRO A 152 -4.25 0.00 25.49
N GLY A 153 -5.37 0.69 25.27
CA GLY A 153 -5.44 2.09 24.82
C GLY A 153 -5.79 2.34 23.34
N PRO A 154 -6.39 3.50 22.99
CA PRO A 154 -6.87 3.79 21.64
C PRO A 154 -5.69 4.21 20.75
N SER A 155 -5.20 3.28 19.95
CA SER A 155 -4.05 3.51 19.07
C SER A 155 -4.47 3.44 17.60
N ILE A 156 -4.04 4.47 16.87
CA ILE A 156 -4.31 4.80 15.47
C ILE A 156 -3.79 3.69 14.56
N MET A 157 -4.57 3.23 13.57
CA MET A 157 -4.00 2.54 12.41
C MET A 157 -3.20 3.58 11.62
N CYS A 158 -1.91 3.73 11.94
CA CYS A 158 -1.00 4.18 10.92
C CYS A 158 -1.00 3.08 9.85
N LEU A 159 -1.17 3.46 8.59
CA LEU A 159 -0.51 2.72 7.51
C LEU A 159 0.98 2.86 7.82
N VAL A 160 1.48 1.99 8.70
CA VAL A 160 2.87 1.98 9.08
C VAL A 160 3.58 1.45 7.84
N LYS A 161 4.25 2.37 7.14
CA LYS A 161 5.35 2.09 6.22
C LYS A 161 6.08 0.85 6.77
N LYS A 162 6.12 -0.28 6.04
CA LYS A 162 6.95 -1.45 6.43
C LYS A 162 8.30 -0.91 6.84
#